data_AF-L9XWQ7-F1
#
_entry.id   AF-L9XWQ7-F1
#
_cell.length_a   1.000
_cell.length_b   1.000
_cell.length_c   1.000
_cell.angle_alpha   90.00
_cell.angle_beta   90.00
_cell.angle_gamma   90.00
#
_symmetry.space_group_name_H-M   'P 1'
#
loop_
_entity.id
_entity.type
_entity.pdbx_description
1 polymer ?
#
loop_
_entity_poly.entity_id
_entity_poly.type
_entity_poly.pdbx_seq_one_letter_code
_entity_poly.pdbx_strand_id
1 'polypeptide(L)'
;FWLMISEIYPMEVRGTAMGVVTVVNWAGNLIVSLTFLRLIDGIGQTGTFWLYGVLSLLALVFCYRLVPETKGRSLEEIEADLRETAFGSDTVDRSHAVETDD
;
A
#
# COMPACT_ATOMS: atom_id res chain seq x y z
N PHE A 1 9.43 -3.60 4.60
CA PHE A 1 8.44 -3.05 3.65
C PHE A 1 8.50 -3.79 2.32
N TRP A 2 9.68 -3.93 1.70
CA TRP A 2 9.83 -4.69 0.44
C TRP A 2 9.49 -6.19 0.54
N LEU A 3 10.02 -6.91 1.54
CA LEU A 3 9.72 -8.34 1.73
C LEU A 3 8.25 -8.60 2.14
N MET A 4 7.70 -7.72 2.96
CA MET A 4 6.31 -7.84 3.43
C MET A 4 5.31 -7.66 2.27
N ILE A 5 5.56 -6.74 1.33
CA ILE A 5 4.72 -6.54 0.14
C ILE A 5 4.85 -7.72 -0.83
N SER A 6 6.03 -8.35 -0.93
CA SER A 6 6.19 -9.56 -1.76
C SER A 6 5.48 -10.79 -1.20
N GLU A 7 5.22 -10.83 0.11
CA GLU A 7 4.46 -11.90 0.78
C GLU A 7 2.95 -11.61 0.86
N ILE A 8 2.53 -10.34 0.90
CA ILE A 8 1.12 -9.94 1.09
C ILE A 8 0.31 -9.83 -0.23
N TYR A 9 0.96 -9.55 -1.36
CA TYR A 9 0.23 -9.26 -2.60
C TYR A 9 0.30 -10.39 -3.62
N PRO A 10 -0.85 -10.83 -4.18
CA PRO A 10 -0.87 -11.76 -5.31
C PRO A 10 -0.11 -11.17 -6.50
N MET A 11 0.50 -12.06 -7.30
CA MET A 11 1.46 -11.72 -8.37
C MET A 11 1.00 -10.61 -9.32
N GLU A 12 -0.31 -10.49 -9.58
CA GLU A 12 -0.90 -9.57 -10.55
C GLU A 12 -0.91 -8.10 -10.11
N VAL A 13 -1.14 -7.81 -8.82
CA VAL A 13 -1.24 -6.43 -8.30
C VAL A 13 0.07 -5.92 -7.68
N ARG A 14 1.03 -6.82 -7.45
CA ARG A 14 2.32 -6.50 -6.84
C ARG A 14 3.10 -5.43 -7.60
N GLY A 15 3.07 -5.47 -8.94
CA GLY A 15 3.78 -4.50 -9.78
C GLY A 15 3.27 -3.07 -9.58
N THR A 16 1.96 -2.87 -9.66
CA THR A 16 1.31 -1.56 -9.49
C THR A 16 1.44 -1.06 -8.04
N ALA A 17 1.22 -1.93 -7.06
CA ALA A 17 1.35 -1.59 -5.64
C ALA A 17 2.78 -1.13 -5.30
N MET A 18 3.80 -1.87 -5.75
CA MET A 18 5.20 -1.49 -5.56
C MET A 18 5.55 -0.18 -6.27
N GLY A 19 5.01 0.04 -7.47
CA GLY A 19 5.19 1.29 -8.20
C GLY A 19 4.66 2.50 -7.43
N VAL A 20 3.42 2.43 -6.94
CA VAL A 20 2.80 3.51 -6.15
C VAL A 20 3.56 3.77 -4.86
N VAL A 21 3.93 2.72 -4.12
CA VAL A 21 4.74 2.83 -2.90
C VAL A 21 6.07 3.55 -3.18
N THR A 22 6.73 3.17 -4.27
CA THR A 22 8.00 3.76 -4.68
C THR A 22 7.83 5.23 -5.02
N VAL A 23 6.82 5.58 -5.83
CA VAL A 23 6.53 6.99 -6.18
C VAL A 23 6.23 7.82 -4.95
N VAL A 24 5.42 7.33 -4.01
CA VAL A 24 5.10 8.04 -2.76
C VAL A 24 6.36 8.23 -1.92
N ASN A 25 7.21 7.22 -1.82
CA ASN A 25 8.49 7.31 -1.10
C ASN A 25 9.42 8.36 -1.71
N TRP A 26 9.58 8.34 -3.04
CA TRP A 26 10.39 9.31 -3.76
C TRP A 26 9.81 10.73 -3.69
N ALA A 27 8.50 10.88 -3.74
CA ALA A 27 7.83 12.17 -3.57
C ALA A 27 8.10 12.76 -2.19
N GLY A 28 8.00 11.95 -1.12
CA GLY A 28 8.35 12.37 0.24
C GLY A 28 9.83 12.79 0.34
N ASN A 29 10.73 12.03 -0.26
CA ASN A 29 12.15 12.36 -0.27
C ASN A 29 12.44 13.68 -1.02
N LEU A 30 11.73 13.93 -2.13
CA LEU A 30 11.85 15.15 -2.92
C LEU A 30 11.33 16.38 -2.15
N ILE A 31 10.20 16.25 -1.46
CA ILE A 31 9.66 17.30 -0.60
C ILE A 31 10.67 17.66 0.49
N VAL A 32 11.22 16.66 1.19
CA VAL A 32 12.24 16.88 2.23
C VAL A 32 13.45 17.57 1.62
N SER A 33 13.97 17.09 0.49
CA SER A 33 15.15 17.68 -0.17
C SER A 33 14.94 19.16 -0.56
N LEU A 34 13.76 19.51 -1.08
CA LEU A 34 13.45 20.90 -1.46
C LEU A 34 13.25 21.84 -0.27
N THR A 35 12.74 21.31 0.83
CA THR A 35 12.38 22.12 2.00
C THR A 35 13.54 22.20 3.01
N PHE A 36 14.37 21.17 3.11
CA PHE A 36 15.49 21.06 4.06
C PHE A 36 16.42 22.27 4.04
N LEU A 37 16.92 22.67 2.87
CA LEU A 37 17.84 23.82 2.78
C LEU A 37 17.17 25.13 3.18
N ARG A 38 15.92 25.35 2.74
CA ARG A 38 15.15 26.56 3.10
C ARG A 38 14.86 26.66 4.59
N LEU A 39 14.64 25.51 5.25
CA LEU A 39 14.41 25.47 6.69
C LEU A 39 15.69 25.70 7.47
N ILE A 40 16.84 25.17 7.01
CA ILE A 40 18.14 25.47 7.63
C ILE A 40 18.42 26.97 7.59
N ASP A 41 18.19 27.63 6.46
CA ASP A 41 18.44 29.07 6.31
C ASP A 41 17.49 29.92 7.17
N GLY A 42 16.25 29.46 7.40
CA GLY A 42 15.24 30.21 8.15
C GLY A 42 15.29 30.00 9.67
N ILE A 43 15.32 28.74 10.11
CA ILE A 43 15.18 28.36 11.53
C ILE A 43 16.42 27.66 12.10
N GLY A 44 17.48 27.54 11.30
CA GLY A 44 18.73 26.87 11.67
C GLY A 44 18.65 25.34 11.61
N GLN A 45 19.83 24.71 11.69
CA GLN A 45 19.97 23.26 11.63
C GLN A 45 19.20 22.56 12.74
N THR A 46 19.36 22.99 14.00
CA THR A 46 18.71 22.37 15.17
C THR A 46 17.17 22.43 15.08
N GLY A 47 16.62 23.57 14.65
CA GLY A 47 15.16 23.73 14.47
C GLY A 47 14.62 22.82 13.37
N THR A 48 15.38 22.69 12.27
CA THR A 48 15.01 21.82 11.14
C THR A 48 14.96 20.35 11.54
N PHE A 49 15.96 19.86 12.29
CA PHE A 49 15.96 18.47 12.76
C PHE A 49 14.81 18.18 13.74
N TRP A 50 14.51 19.09 14.66
CA TRP A 50 13.37 18.94 15.55
C TRP A 50 12.03 18.95 14.80
N LEU A 51 11.87 19.83 13.80
CA LEU A 51 10.67 19.86 12.98
C LEU A 51 10.43 18.51 12.28
N TYR A 52 11.45 18.00 11.59
CA TYR A 52 11.33 16.69 10.93
C TYR A 52 11.14 15.55 11.92
N GLY A 53 11.79 15.60 13.09
CA GLY A 53 11.59 14.60 14.15
C GLY A 53 10.15 14.55 14.65
N VAL A 54 9.53 15.71 14.89
CA VAL A 54 8.10 15.80 15.29
C VAL A 54 7.20 15.33 14.16
N LEU A 55 7.47 15.73 12.91
CA LEU A 55 6.73 15.26 11.74
C LEU A 55 6.80 13.73 11.60
N SER A 56 7.97 13.13 11.80
CA SER A 56 8.15 11.67 11.79
C SER A 56 7.37 11.00 12.92
N LEU A 57 7.34 11.60 14.12
CA LEU A 57 6.57 11.07 15.25
C LEU A 57 5.06 11.13 14.97
N LEU A 58 4.57 12.24 14.40
CA LEU A 58 3.18 12.37 13.99
C LEU A 58 2.82 11.35 12.90
N ALA A 59 3.70 11.17 11.91
CA ALA A 59 3.52 10.17 10.87
C ALA A 59 3.51 8.74 11.46
N LEU A 60 4.34 8.46 12.47
CA LEU A 60 4.35 7.18 13.17
C LEU A 60 3.04 6.94 13.94
N VAL A 61 2.54 7.95 14.67
CA VAL A 61 1.25 7.86 15.38
C VAL A 61 0.09 7.68 14.39
N PHE A 62 0.11 8.41 13.29
CA PHE A 62 -0.86 8.28 12.21
C PHE A 62 -0.82 6.88 11.60
N CYS A 63 0.37 6.38 11.28
CA CYS A 63 0.57 5.03 10.76
C CYS A 63 0.04 3.99 11.77
N TYR A 64 0.36 4.12 13.05
CA TYR A 64 -0.12 3.23 14.10
C TYR A 64 -1.65 3.24 14.27
N ARG A 65 -2.30 4.40 14.09
CA ARG A 65 -3.77 4.55 14.22
C ARG A 65 -4.53 4.16 12.95
N LEU A 66 -3.99 4.47 11.79
CA LEU A 66 -4.66 4.36 10.50
C LEU A 66 -4.25 3.12 9.69
N VAL A 67 -3.17 2.45 10.08
CA VAL A 67 -2.89 1.07 9.68
C VAL A 67 -3.45 0.18 10.80
N PRO A 68 -4.77 -0.09 10.83
CA PRO A 68 -5.28 -1.19 11.64
C PRO A 68 -4.55 -2.44 11.17
N GLU A 69 -4.11 -3.26 12.12
CA GLU A 69 -3.31 -4.45 11.89
C GLU A 69 -3.77 -5.20 10.64
N THR A 70 -3.01 -5.05 9.56
CA THR A 70 -2.98 -6.00 8.44
C THR A 70 -2.35 -7.33 8.87
N LYS A 71 -1.97 -7.47 10.15
CA LYS A 71 -1.62 -8.72 10.82
C LYS A 71 -2.90 -9.44 11.26
N GLY A 72 -3.42 -10.34 10.42
CA GLY A 72 -4.43 -11.29 10.88
C GLY A 72 -5.34 -11.89 9.83
N ARG A 73 -5.40 -11.34 8.61
CA ARG A 73 -6.06 -12.03 7.49
C ARG A 73 -5.02 -12.83 6.72
N SER A 74 -5.24 -14.13 6.59
CA SER A 74 -4.44 -14.99 5.73
C SER A 74 -4.64 -14.54 4.28
N LEU A 75 -3.56 -14.63 3.50
CA LEU A 75 -3.54 -14.34 2.07
C LEU A 75 -4.65 -15.07 1.31
N GLU A 76 -4.99 -16.27 1.78
CA GLU A 76 -5.98 -17.16 1.21
C GLU A 76 -7.40 -16.59 1.26
N GLU A 77 -7.75 -15.80 2.29
CA GLU A 77 -9.07 -15.14 2.36
C GLU A 77 -9.17 -13.99 1.33
N ILE A 78 -8.08 -13.25 1.13
CA ILE A 78 -8.05 -12.14 0.16
C ILE A 78 -8.02 -12.69 -1.28
N GLU A 79 -7.30 -13.79 -1.52
CA GLU A 79 -7.27 -14.45 -2.84
C GLU A 79 -8.60 -15.14 -3.17
N ALA A 80 -9.28 -15.73 -2.17
CA ALA A 80 -10.61 -16.31 -2.34
C ALA A 80 -11.66 -15.25 -2.72
N ASP A 81 -11.71 -14.13 -1.99
CA ASP A 81 -12.64 -13.02 -2.28
C ASP A 81 -12.40 -12.40 -3.67
N LEU A 82 -11.13 -12.18 -4.04
CA LEU A 82 -10.80 -11.60 -5.35
C LEU A 82 -11.13 -12.56 -6.51
N ARG A 83 -10.90 -13.86 -6.34
CA ARG A 83 -11.26 -14.86 -7.37
C ARG A 83 -12.77 -14.99 -7.52
N GLU A 84 -13.51 -15.00 -6.42
CA GLU A 84 -14.97 -15.09 -6.46
C GLU A 84 -15.58 -13.86 -7.13
N THR A 85 -15.07 -12.67 -6.85
CA THR A 85 -15.58 -11.42 -7.42
C THR A 85 -15.13 -11.17 -8.87
N ALA A 86 -13.93 -11.62 -9.27
CA ALA A 86 -13.37 -11.36 -10.60
C ALA A 86 -13.65 -12.47 -11.63
N PHE A 87 -13.92 -13.71 -11.20
CA PHE A 87 -14.12 -14.87 -12.10
C PHE A 87 -15.45 -15.60 -11.90
N GLY A 88 -16.24 -15.22 -10.91
CA GLY A 88 -17.51 -15.88 -10.56
C GLY A 88 -18.75 -15.21 -11.13
N SER A 89 -18.91 -15.15 -12.45
CA SER A 89 -20.27 -15.02 -13.04
C SER A 89 -20.45 -15.54 -14.47
N ASP A 90 -19.43 -16.08 -15.15
CA ASP A 90 -19.59 -16.44 -16.58
C ASP A 90 -19.40 -17.93 -16.91
N THR A 91 -18.89 -18.76 -15.99
CA THR A 91 -18.59 -20.19 -16.26
C THR A 91 -19.61 -21.15 -15.68
N VAL A 92 -20.30 -20.82 -14.58
CA VAL A 92 -21.33 -21.70 -13.99
C VAL A 92 -22.62 -21.69 -14.83
N ASP A 93 -22.94 -20.59 -15.50
CA ASP A 93 -24.13 -20.49 -16.35
C ASP A 93 -24.00 -21.29 -17.67
N ARG A 94 -22.77 -21.43 -18.20
CA ARG A 94 -22.53 -22.19 -19.45
C ARG A 94 -22.52 -23.70 -19.26
N SER A 95 -22.27 -24.20 -18.05
CA SER A 95 -22.34 -25.65 -17.78
C SER A 95 -23.80 -26.11 -17.61
N HIS A 96 -24.66 -25.28 -17.01
CA HIS A 96 -26.08 -25.61 -16.86
C HIS A 96 -26.88 -25.49 -18.18
N ALA A 97 -26.48 -24.60 -19.09
CA ALA A 97 -27.14 -24.47 -20.40
C ALA A 97 -26.84 -25.62 -21.37
N VAL A 98 -25.75 -26.37 -21.16
CA VAL A 98 -25.35 -27.49 -22.03
C VAL A 98 -25.97 -28.82 -21.59
N GLU A 99 -26.36 -28.96 -20.32
CA GLU A 99 -26.91 -30.21 -19.77
C GLU A 99 -28.44 -30.32 -19.88
N THR A 100 -29.13 -29.27 -20.33
CA THR A 100 -30.60 -29.25 -20.50
C THR A 100 -31.07 -29.36 -21.95
N ASP A 101 -30.16 -29.57 -22.91
CA ASP A 101 -30.49 -29.67 -24.36
C ASP A 101 -30.29 -31.09 -24.94
N ASP A 102 -30.05 -32.11 -24.10
CA ASP A 102 -30.02 -33.55 -24.44
C ASP A 102 -31.24 -34.32 -23.90
#